data_AF-A0A968LAD9-F1
#
_entry.id   AF-A0A968LAD9-F1
#
_cell.length_a   1.000
_cell.length_b   1.000
_cell.length_c   1.000
_cell.angle_alpha   90.00
_cell.angle_beta   90.00
_cell.angle_gamma   90.00
#
_symmetry.space_group_name_H-M   'P 1'
#
loop_
_entity.id
_entity.type
_entity.pdbx_description
1 polymer ?
#
loop_
_entity_poly.entity_id
_entity_poly.type
_entity_poly.pdbx_seq_one_letter_code
_entity_poly.pdbx_strand_id
1 'polypeptide(L)'
;MIRYPVCMMAVLVLAFPVAASSAAAEMAAPGRQEARSGSRILTQKLRNNISLNDLIVASGYSISDEAVAGFLADFMDLNPSVKSISTLKKDTLVRIPLRYLKKASEGKSAVTDKAPVVKKRFVRRQPKIQIDKPQVTVSKAVILSSIKELLAALGEKVTVDQEGFKFFQISEKSNLSFDSALFPVIDLHKERLLVVDYTGSFSADMKNLLEVAWPEYRVVIPSRSSDLRALVPAVLRESGYVFQEDARMISGGNAQIEYRSDFLVYGTTDDRMQGDISLISILGKDEFQTPPALASWFNTRNISLIELSEYQKTASAGKNAEIYPVNSAATHREFAETCIKIMGYPFERDAEISLSKGKGIRYALMADIAIDLGYRKKIIEFSDISDMELHAAGQFGADAARVEPQEKRTDVLRKILSLLSVDFKNQQNSNSVHLTPKGMRYRLIMPGYLVHALKGTFFMTDAEFDSDILRKIVSDDITVVQF
;
A
#
# COMPACT_ATOMS: atom_id res chain seq x y z
N MET A 1 25.56 20.00 -37.34
CA MET A 1 24.55 19.95 -38.41
C MET A 1 24.46 18.50 -38.89
N ILE A 2 23.72 17.66 -38.18
CA ILE A 2 23.46 16.26 -38.55
C ILE A 2 22.00 15.99 -38.17
N ARG A 3 21.17 15.74 -39.19
CA ARG A 3 19.76 15.36 -39.09
C ARG A 3 19.69 13.84 -39.16
N TYR A 4 18.92 13.20 -38.28
CA TYR A 4 18.34 11.89 -38.55
C TYR A 4 16.84 11.89 -38.22
N PRO A 5 16.03 11.13 -38.98
CA PRO A 5 14.61 11.41 -39.14
C PRO A 5 13.70 10.56 -38.24
N VAL A 6 12.51 11.12 -38.05
CA VAL A 6 11.34 10.53 -37.41
C VAL A 6 10.81 9.37 -38.26
N CYS A 7 10.67 8.19 -37.66
CA CYS A 7 9.98 7.05 -38.26
C CYS A 7 8.58 6.95 -37.64
N MET A 8 7.56 7.34 -38.40
CA MET A 8 6.14 7.28 -38.04
C MET A 8 5.57 5.97 -38.61
N MET A 9 5.16 5.03 -37.76
CA MET A 9 4.41 3.84 -38.17
C MET A 9 2.92 4.14 -38.11
N ALA A 10 2.29 4.16 -39.28
CA ALA A 10 0.84 4.19 -39.46
C ALA A 10 0.28 2.76 -39.33
N VAL A 11 -0.70 2.58 -38.44
CA VAL A 11 -1.49 1.34 -38.36
C VAL A 11 -2.79 1.54 -39.13
N LEU A 12 -2.92 0.72 -40.18
CA LEU A 12 -4.04 0.60 -41.09
C LEU A 12 -5.19 -0.15 -40.38
N VAL A 13 -6.36 0.48 -40.22
CA VAL A 13 -7.59 -0.20 -39.78
C VAL A 13 -8.45 -0.48 -41.02
N LEU A 14 -8.58 -1.77 -41.34
CA LEU A 14 -9.49 -2.26 -42.37
C LEU A 14 -10.93 -2.29 -41.84
N ALA A 15 -11.82 -1.65 -42.59
CA ALA A 15 -13.26 -1.75 -42.48
C ALA A 15 -13.79 -2.89 -43.36
N PHE A 16 -14.82 -3.61 -42.92
CA PHE A 16 -15.81 -4.34 -43.74
C PHE A 16 -17.02 -4.75 -42.87
N PRO A 17 -18.19 -5.12 -43.45
CA PRO A 17 -19.42 -4.39 -43.18
C PRO A 17 -20.54 -5.21 -42.51
N VAL A 18 -21.63 -4.48 -42.27
CA VAL A 18 -22.96 -4.84 -41.78
C VAL A 18 -23.59 -6.05 -42.48
N ALA A 19 -24.26 -6.91 -41.70
CA ALA A 19 -25.45 -7.64 -42.14
C ALA A 19 -26.44 -7.80 -40.97
N ALA A 20 -27.63 -7.24 -41.15
CA ALA A 20 -28.80 -7.44 -40.31
C ALA A 20 -29.56 -8.69 -40.77
N SER A 21 -30.12 -9.46 -39.84
CA SER A 21 -31.20 -10.40 -40.13
C SER A 21 -32.07 -10.57 -38.89
N SER A 22 -33.35 -10.23 -39.04
CA SER A 22 -34.45 -10.57 -38.14
C SER A 22 -35.05 -11.91 -38.54
N ALA A 23 -35.46 -12.73 -37.58
CA ALA A 23 -36.82 -13.28 -37.53
C ALA A 23 -36.97 -14.23 -36.34
N ALA A 24 -38.17 -14.19 -35.78
CA ALA A 24 -38.68 -14.95 -34.65
C ALA A 24 -38.75 -16.46 -34.91
N ALA A 25 -38.61 -17.23 -33.83
CA ALA A 25 -39.32 -18.51 -33.68
C ALA A 25 -39.56 -18.78 -32.19
N GLU A 26 -40.85 -18.71 -31.86
CA GLU A 26 -41.53 -19.11 -30.66
C GLU A 26 -41.56 -20.65 -30.57
N MET A 27 -41.28 -21.25 -29.41
CA MET A 27 -41.91 -22.52 -28.97
C MET A 27 -41.58 -22.92 -27.52
N ALA A 28 -42.66 -22.97 -26.73
CA ALA A 28 -43.05 -24.01 -25.76
C ALA A 28 -42.17 -24.32 -24.51
N ALA A 29 -42.82 -24.12 -23.36
CA ALA A 29 -42.42 -24.43 -21.98
C ALA A 29 -42.29 -25.96 -21.68
N PRO A 30 -41.80 -26.34 -20.49
CA PRO A 30 -42.72 -26.49 -19.36
C PRO A 30 -42.17 -26.02 -18.01
N GLY A 31 -43.11 -25.61 -17.15
CA GLY A 31 -42.84 -25.01 -15.85
C GLY A 31 -42.16 -25.90 -14.82
N ARG A 32 -41.51 -25.24 -13.86
CA ARG A 32 -41.21 -25.82 -12.55
C ARG A 32 -41.19 -24.72 -11.48
N GLN A 33 -42.28 -24.76 -10.69
CA GLN A 33 -42.37 -24.43 -9.27
C GLN A 33 -41.73 -23.11 -8.80
N GLU A 34 -42.59 -22.09 -8.70
CA GLU A 34 -42.46 -20.99 -7.74
C GLU A 34 -42.30 -21.55 -6.32
N ALA A 35 -41.06 -21.75 -5.88
CA ALA A 35 -40.72 -21.72 -4.47
C ALA A 35 -40.55 -20.26 -4.07
N ARG A 36 -41.67 -19.60 -3.75
CA ARG A 36 -41.69 -18.30 -3.08
C ARG A 36 -41.11 -18.44 -1.67
N SER A 37 -39.79 -18.51 -1.57
CA SER A 37 -39.07 -18.17 -0.35
C SER A 37 -38.87 -16.66 -0.37
N GLY A 38 -39.50 -15.95 0.57
CA GLY A 38 -39.48 -14.50 0.67
C GLY A 38 -38.07 -13.95 0.85
N SER A 39 -37.34 -13.77 -0.25
CA SER A 39 -36.04 -13.13 -0.26
C SER A 39 -36.26 -11.63 -0.08
N ARG A 40 -35.92 -11.13 1.11
CA ARG A 40 -35.93 -9.69 1.38
C ARG A 40 -34.86 -9.07 0.49
N ILE A 41 -35.25 -8.20 -0.43
CA ILE A 41 -34.35 -7.46 -1.32
C ILE A 41 -34.31 -6.00 -0.87
N LEU A 42 -33.12 -5.44 -0.70
CA LEU A 42 -32.92 -4.01 -0.44
C LEU A 42 -32.59 -3.30 -1.75
N THR A 43 -33.34 -2.26 -2.10
CA THR A 43 -33.07 -1.45 -3.30
C THR A 43 -32.45 -0.12 -2.88
N GLN A 44 -31.31 0.25 -3.47
CA GLN A 44 -30.59 1.47 -3.14
C GLN A 44 -30.09 2.19 -4.39
N LYS A 45 -30.34 3.50 -4.47
CA LYS A 45 -29.73 4.36 -5.49
C LYS A 45 -28.39 4.88 -4.99
N LEU A 46 -27.33 4.66 -5.77
CA LEU A 46 -25.98 5.04 -5.39
C LEU A 46 -25.76 6.56 -5.56
N ARG A 47 -25.26 7.22 -4.51
CA ARG A 47 -24.97 8.66 -4.52
C ARG A 47 -23.57 8.98 -5.05
N ASN A 48 -22.62 8.06 -4.86
CA ASN A 48 -21.22 8.15 -5.26
C ASN A 48 -20.79 6.81 -5.87
N ASN A 49 -19.63 6.77 -6.51
CA ASN A 49 -19.01 5.49 -6.89
C ASN A 49 -18.59 4.74 -5.63
N ILE A 50 -18.97 3.47 -5.50
CA ILE A 50 -18.73 2.68 -4.28
C ILE A 50 -18.50 1.21 -4.64
N SER A 51 -17.67 0.49 -3.87
CA SER A 51 -17.53 -0.95 -4.05
C SER A 51 -18.74 -1.69 -3.48
N LEU A 52 -18.98 -2.92 -3.93
CA LEU A 52 -20.06 -3.75 -3.38
C LEU A 52 -19.87 -4.04 -1.88
N ASN A 53 -18.62 -4.22 -1.43
CA ASN A 53 -18.34 -4.47 -0.01
C ASN A 53 -18.65 -3.25 0.85
N ASP A 54 -18.22 -2.06 0.41
CA ASP A 54 -18.53 -0.81 1.11
C ASP A 54 -20.02 -0.51 1.12
N LEU A 55 -20.75 -0.87 0.05
CA LEU A 55 -22.20 -0.73 -0.01
C LEU A 55 -22.92 -1.60 1.03
N ILE A 56 -22.47 -2.85 1.23
CA ILE A 56 -23.03 -3.78 2.22
C ILE A 56 -22.78 -3.24 3.63
N VAL A 57 -21.56 -2.79 3.92
CA VAL A 57 -21.18 -2.22 5.22
C VAL A 57 -21.92 -0.91 5.49
N ALA A 58 -22.02 -0.02 4.51
CA ALA A 58 -22.77 1.24 4.62
C ALA A 58 -24.27 1.00 4.83
N SER A 59 -24.79 -0.13 4.35
CA SER A 59 -26.16 -0.58 4.58
C SER A 59 -26.38 -1.23 5.95
N GLY A 60 -25.32 -1.36 6.77
CA GLY A 60 -25.38 -1.92 8.13
C GLY A 60 -25.40 -3.44 8.18
N TYR A 61 -24.94 -4.11 7.13
CA TYR A 61 -24.91 -5.56 7.01
C TYR A 61 -23.47 -6.09 6.98
N SER A 62 -23.31 -7.37 7.30
CA SER A 62 -22.10 -8.15 7.06
C SER A 62 -22.44 -9.46 6.34
N ILE A 63 -21.46 -9.99 5.62
CA ILE A 63 -21.54 -11.28 4.94
C ILE A 63 -20.45 -12.20 5.50
N SER A 64 -20.76 -13.48 5.70
CA SER A 64 -19.76 -14.50 6.07
C SER A 64 -19.10 -15.08 4.83
N ASP A 65 -17.83 -15.47 4.93
CA ASP A 65 -17.04 -15.99 3.81
C ASP A 65 -17.73 -17.16 3.08
N GLU A 66 -18.36 -18.06 3.83
CA GLU A 66 -19.13 -19.21 3.31
C GLU A 66 -20.33 -18.80 2.41
N ALA A 67 -20.87 -17.59 2.61
CA ALA A 67 -22.05 -17.09 1.91
C ALA A 67 -21.73 -16.19 0.70
N VAL A 68 -20.45 -15.81 0.52
CA VAL A 68 -20.02 -14.83 -0.50
C VAL A 68 -20.32 -15.33 -1.92
N ALA A 69 -20.00 -16.59 -2.22
CA ALA A 69 -20.20 -17.13 -3.57
C ALA A 69 -21.69 -17.12 -3.98
N GLY A 70 -22.57 -17.56 -3.07
CA GLY A 70 -24.02 -17.53 -3.31
C GLY A 70 -24.57 -16.11 -3.43
N PHE A 71 -24.09 -15.19 -2.58
CA PHE A 71 -24.47 -13.78 -2.64
C PHE A 71 -24.08 -13.12 -3.96
N LEU A 72 -22.86 -13.35 -4.46
CA LEU A 72 -22.40 -12.77 -5.71
C LEU A 72 -23.21 -13.24 -6.91
N ALA A 73 -23.58 -14.54 -6.96
CA ALA A 73 -24.43 -15.07 -8.01
C ALA A 73 -25.79 -14.37 -8.06
N ASP A 74 -26.50 -14.31 -6.93
CA ASP A 74 -27.80 -13.63 -6.88
C ASP A 74 -27.72 -12.12 -7.07
N PHE A 75 -26.63 -11.51 -6.59
CA PHE A 75 -26.41 -10.09 -6.78
C PHE A 75 -26.27 -9.75 -8.27
N MET A 76 -25.52 -10.54 -9.03
CA MET A 76 -25.35 -10.33 -10.46
C MET A 76 -26.66 -10.58 -11.23
N ASP A 77 -27.43 -11.61 -10.85
CA ASP A 77 -28.75 -11.88 -11.44
C ASP A 77 -29.75 -10.74 -11.19
N LEU A 78 -29.73 -10.15 -10.00
CA LEU A 78 -30.60 -9.01 -9.66
C LEU A 78 -30.17 -7.68 -10.31
N ASN A 79 -28.93 -7.59 -10.80
CA ASN A 79 -28.33 -6.35 -11.30
C ASN A 79 -27.57 -6.54 -12.63
N PRO A 80 -28.25 -6.95 -13.72
CA PRO A 80 -27.58 -7.25 -14.99
C PRO A 80 -26.86 -6.05 -15.63
N SER A 81 -27.18 -4.81 -15.22
CA SER A 81 -26.50 -3.60 -15.67
C SER A 81 -25.14 -3.36 -15.02
N VAL A 82 -24.81 -4.09 -13.95
CA VAL A 82 -23.54 -3.95 -13.22
C VAL A 82 -22.45 -4.77 -13.93
N LYS A 83 -21.50 -4.08 -14.57
CA LYS A 83 -20.36 -4.71 -15.26
C LYS A 83 -19.17 -5.01 -14.35
N SER A 84 -19.11 -4.37 -13.18
CA SER A 84 -18.02 -4.55 -12.21
C SER A 84 -18.55 -4.39 -10.78
N ILE A 85 -18.20 -5.33 -9.91
CA ILE A 85 -18.54 -5.33 -8.48
C ILE A 85 -17.54 -4.52 -7.63
N SER A 86 -16.34 -4.25 -8.16
CA SER A 86 -15.33 -3.44 -7.46
C SER A 86 -15.65 -1.94 -7.50
N THR A 87 -16.37 -1.49 -8.54
CA THR A 87 -16.77 -0.09 -8.69
C THR A 87 -18.18 0.00 -9.27
N LEU A 88 -19.17 0.18 -8.39
CA LEU A 88 -20.53 0.49 -8.78
C LEU A 88 -20.66 1.99 -9.07
N LYS A 89 -21.19 2.36 -10.24
CA LYS A 89 -21.26 3.76 -10.67
C LYS A 89 -22.33 4.54 -9.93
N LYS A 90 -22.06 5.83 -9.65
CA LYS A 90 -23.03 6.81 -9.17
C LYS A 90 -24.31 6.79 -10.04
N ASP A 91 -25.44 7.05 -9.40
CA ASP A 91 -26.80 7.04 -9.96
C ASP A 91 -27.33 5.69 -10.44
N THR A 92 -26.54 4.61 -10.32
CA THR A 92 -27.02 3.24 -10.54
C THR A 92 -27.98 2.81 -9.42
N LEU A 93 -29.08 2.17 -9.78
CA LEU A 93 -30.01 1.54 -8.83
C LEU A 93 -29.61 0.08 -8.65
N VAL A 94 -29.29 -0.30 -7.41
CA VAL A 94 -28.76 -1.62 -7.07
C VAL A 94 -29.71 -2.35 -6.12
N ARG A 95 -29.90 -3.65 -6.36
CA ARG A 95 -30.74 -4.56 -5.59
C ARG A 95 -29.88 -5.57 -4.84
N ILE A 96 -29.96 -5.60 -3.52
CA ILE A 96 -29.11 -6.41 -2.65
C ILE A 96 -29.95 -7.57 -2.06
N PRO A 97 -29.54 -8.84 -2.27
CA PRO A 97 -30.23 -9.99 -1.67
C PRO A 97 -29.88 -10.11 -0.18
N LEU A 98 -30.79 -9.72 0.72
CA LEU A 98 -30.51 -9.71 2.17
C LEU A 98 -30.44 -11.10 2.80
N ARG A 99 -30.79 -12.17 2.07
CA ARG A 99 -30.80 -13.54 2.62
C ARG A 99 -29.43 -14.07 3.05
N TYR A 100 -28.36 -13.50 2.51
CA TYR A 100 -26.97 -13.83 2.86
C TYR A 100 -26.36 -12.86 3.87
N LEU A 101 -27.10 -11.83 4.27
CA LEU A 101 -26.60 -10.71 5.04
C LEU A 101 -27.13 -10.75 6.47
N LYS A 102 -26.23 -10.62 7.44
CA LYS A 102 -26.57 -10.47 8.86
C LYS A 102 -26.50 -9.00 9.25
N LYS A 103 -27.43 -8.52 10.07
CA LYS A 103 -27.34 -7.16 10.61
C LYS A 103 -26.15 -7.09 11.55
N ALA A 104 -25.30 -6.06 11.38
CA ALA A 104 -24.05 -5.92 12.12
C ALA A 104 -24.24 -5.87 13.67
N SER A 105 -25.46 -5.65 14.16
CA SER A 105 -25.80 -5.63 15.60
C SER A 105 -26.06 -7.01 16.23
N GLU A 106 -26.08 -8.10 15.47
CA GLU A 106 -26.44 -9.45 15.99
C GLU A 106 -25.21 -10.36 16.23
N GLY A 107 -24.00 -9.83 16.07
CA GLY A 107 -22.74 -10.57 16.15
C GLY A 107 -21.91 -10.36 17.42
N LYS A 108 -22.50 -10.46 18.61
CA LYS A 108 -21.78 -10.72 19.88
C LYS A 108 -22.64 -11.59 20.80
N SER A 109 -22.47 -12.91 20.72
CA SER A 109 -23.02 -13.83 21.71
C SER A 109 -22.09 -13.90 22.92
N ALA A 110 -22.67 -13.68 24.09
CA ALA A 110 -22.08 -13.90 25.41
C ALA A 110 -22.20 -15.38 25.82
N VAL A 111 -21.28 -15.82 26.68
CA VAL A 111 -21.32 -17.12 27.36
C VAL A 111 -21.42 -16.87 28.87
N THR A 112 -22.55 -17.34 29.44
CA THR A 112 -22.88 -17.79 30.84
C THR A 112 -22.50 -16.89 32.05
N ASP A 113 -23.25 -16.77 33.14
CA ASP A 113 -24.20 -17.70 33.77
C ASP A 113 -25.10 -16.99 34.82
N LYS A 114 -26.31 -17.52 35.00
CA LYS A 114 -27.21 -17.54 36.19
C LYS A 114 -27.71 -16.24 36.90
N ALA A 115 -29.05 -16.23 37.02
CA ALA A 115 -29.95 -15.31 37.74
C ALA A 115 -29.93 -15.56 39.29
N PRO A 116 -30.66 -14.83 40.19
CA PRO A 116 -31.93 -14.14 39.89
C PRO A 116 -32.38 -12.91 40.75
N VAL A 117 -33.52 -12.34 40.31
CA VAL A 117 -34.55 -11.49 40.96
C VAL A 117 -34.12 -10.18 41.66
N VAL A 118 -34.74 -9.04 41.29
CA VAL A 118 -35.54 -8.14 42.17
C VAL A 118 -35.90 -6.80 41.48
N LYS A 119 -37.22 -6.54 41.50
CA LYS A 119 -37.97 -5.26 41.46
C LYS A 119 -37.87 -4.32 40.24
N LYS A 120 -38.97 -4.32 39.47
CA LYS A 120 -39.42 -3.22 38.61
C LYS A 120 -39.52 -1.93 39.43
N ARG A 121 -38.70 -0.93 39.12
CA ARG A 121 -38.88 0.46 39.54
C ARG A 121 -39.01 1.32 38.28
N PHE A 122 -40.15 2.00 38.17
CA PHE A 122 -40.41 3.01 37.16
C PHE A 122 -39.31 4.07 37.18
N VAL A 123 -38.60 4.24 36.07
CA VAL A 123 -37.78 5.44 35.81
C VAL A 123 -38.24 6.03 34.48
N ARG A 124 -38.67 7.29 34.57
CA ARG A 124 -39.03 8.18 33.46
C ARG A 124 -38.06 8.02 32.29
N ARG A 125 -38.59 7.81 31.08
CA ARG A 125 -37.86 8.01 29.83
C ARG A 125 -37.38 9.48 29.78
N GLN A 126 -36.08 9.69 29.99
CA GLN A 126 -35.44 10.90 29.48
C GLN A 126 -35.31 10.79 27.95
N PRO A 127 -35.35 11.92 27.22
CA PRO A 127 -35.21 11.91 25.77
C PRO A 127 -33.87 11.28 25.39
N LYS A 128 -33.86 10.45 24.36
CA LYS A 128 -32.62 9.98 23.73
C LYS A 128 -31.83 11.22 23.29
N ILE A 129 -30.83 11.59 24.07
CA ILE A 129 -29.71 12.39 23.57
C ILE A 129 -29.13 11.56 22.44
N GLN A 130 -29.22 12.10 21.23
CA GLN A 130 -28.49 11.57 20.08
C GLN A 130 -27.02 11.59 20.49
N ILE A 131 -26.44 10.41 20.65
CA ILE A 131 -24.98 10.28 20.75
C ILE A 131 -24.50 10.60 19.34
N ASP A 132 -24.23 11.88 19.10
CA ASP A 132 -23.35 12.27 18.02
C ASP A 132 -22.09 11.43 18.18
N LYS A 133 -21.76 10.67 17.13
CA LYS A 133 -20.40 10.14 16.99
C LYS A 133 -19.48 11.34 17.23
N PRO A 134 -18.56 11.30 18.21
CA PRO A 134 -17.63 12.39 18.38
C PRO A 134 -16.84 12.54 17.08
N GLN A 135 -17.16 13.56 16.29
CA GLN A 135 -16.22 14.09 15.32
C GLN A 135 -15.05 14.57 16.16
N VAL A 136 -13.90 13.93 16.00
CA VAL A 136 -12.66 14.38 16.61
C VAL A 136 -12.39 15.77 16.02
N THR A 137 -12.79 16.82 16.72
CA THR A 137 -12.40 18.19 16.40
C THR A 137 -10.92 18.30 16.69
N VAL A 138 -10.10 18.08 15.67
CA VAL A 138 -8.67 18.40 15.69
C VAL A 138 -8.54 19.86 16.11
N SER A 139 -7.71 20.14 17.11
CA SER A 139 -7.61 21.50 17.65
C SER A 139 -6.85 22.40 16.67
N LYS A 140 -7.29 23.66 16.52
CA LYS A 140 -6.62 24.67 15.69
C LYS A 140 -5.12 24.81 16.02
N ALA A 141 -4.77 24.63 17.29
CA ALA A 141 -3.40 24.66 17.79
C ALA A 141 -2.52 23.55 17.16
N VAL A 142 -3.04 22.32 17.02
CA VAL A 142 -2.31 21.22 16.37
C VAL A 142 -2.04 21.56 14.91
N ILE A 143 -3.05 22.06 14.21
CA ILE A 143 -2.93 22.46 12.79
C ILE A 143 -1.86 23.55 12.62
N LEU A 144 -1.92 24.63 13.40
CA LEU A 144 -0.92 25.70 13.37
C LEU A 144 0.49 25.18 13.69
N SER A 145 0.62 24.30 14.68
CA SER A 145 1.92 23.70 15.02
C SER A 145 2.49 22.88 13.86
N SER A 146 1.65 22.11 13.16
CA SER A 146 2.06 21.34 11.97
C SER A 146 2.43 22.24 10.80
N ILE A 147 1.75 23.37 10.59
CA ILE A 147 2.14 24.36 9.57
C ILE A 147 3.48 24.99 9.91
N LYS A 148 3.71 25.34 11.18
CA LYS A 148 4.99 25.87 11.65
C LYS A 148 6.11 24.86 11.44
N GLU A 149 5.89 23.59 11.81
CA GLU A 149 6.83 22.49 11.57
C GLU A 149 7.13 22.33 10.07
N LEU A 150 6.10 22.36 9.22
CA LEU A 150 6.24 22.28 7.76
C LEU A 150 7.15 23.38 7.22
N LEU A 151 6.82 24.64 7.50
CA LEU A 151 7.56 25.79 6.96
C LEU A 151 8.99 25.84 7.51
N ALA A 152 9.19 25.50 8.78
CA ALA A 152 10.53 25.39 9.37
C ALA A 152 11.35 24.26 8.70
N ALA A 153 10.74 23.11 8.41
CA ALA A 153 11.39 22.01 7.72
C ALA A 153 11.72 22.33 6.25
N LEU A 154 10.99 23.25 5.63
CA LEU A 154 11.31 23.82 4.31
C LEU A 154 12.37 24.94 4.37
N GLY A 155 12.98 25.17 5.54
CA GLY A 155 14.06 26.14 5.73
C GLY A 155 13.61 27.56 6.06
N GLU A 156 12.31 27.80 6.25
CA GLU A 156 11.82 29.13 6.65
C GLU A 156 12.06 29.38 8.14
N LYS A 157 12.37 30.62 8.48
CA LYS A 157 12.28 31.07 9.87
C LYS A 157 10.83 31.49 10.09
N VAL A 158 10.20 30.98 11.14
CA VAL A 158 8.74 31.14 11.32
C VAL A 158 8.43 31.67 12.71
N THR A 159 7.73 32.80 12.76
CA THR A 159 7.01 33.26 13.97
C THR A 159 5.51 33.27 13.71
N VAL A 160 4.72 33.06 14.76
CA VAL A 160 3.26 32.99 14.67
C VAL A 160 2.68 33.93 15.70
N ASP A 161 1.91 34.91 15.23
CA ASP A 161 1.16 35.85 16.07
C ASP A 161 -0.31 35.42 16.13
N GLN A 162 -0.82 35.25 17.35
CA GLN A 162 -2.18 34.80 17.65
C GLN A 162 -2.91 35.74 18.62
N GLU A 163 -2.32 36.90 18.94
CA GLU A 163 -2.87 37.79 19.96
C GLU A 163 -3.13 39.19 19.42
N GLY A 164 -4.20 39.80 19.92
CA GLY A 164 -4.56 41.19 19.62
C GLY A 164 -5.19 41.42 18.25
N PHE A 165 -5.54 42.68 18.00
CA PHE A 165 -6.12 43.13 16.75
C PHE A 165 -5.05 43.71 15.83
N LYS A 166 -5.09 43.32 14.56
CA LYS A 166 -4.34 43.96 13.48
C LYS A 166 -5.21 45.02 12.82
N PHE A 167 -4.63 46.18 12.54
CA PHE A 167 -5.30 47.31 11.90
C PHE A 167 -4.55 47.70 10.64
N PHE A 168 -5.26 47.74 9.52
CA PHE A 168 -4.76 48.04 8.20
C PHE A 168 -5.51 49.24 7.64
N GLN A 169 -4.79 50.29 7.31
CA GLN A 169 -5.35 51.37 6.53
C GLN A 169 -5.34 50.94 5.05
N ILE A 170 -6.53 50.82 4.44
CA ILE A 170 -6.68 50.39 3.04
C ILE A 170 -6.73 51.62 2.11
N SER A 171 -7.34 52.71 2.59
CA SER A 171 -7.35 54.02 1.92
C SER A 171 -7.49 55.12 2.96
N GLU A 172 -7.49 56.38 2.52
CA GLU A 172 -7.79 57.53 3.39
C GLU A 172 -9.16 57.43 4.08
N LYS A 173 -10.09 56.65 3.53
CA LYS A 173 -11.49 56.57 4.00
C LYS A 173 -11.89 55.20 4.51
N SER A 174 -11.00 54.20 4.49
CA SER A 174 -11.34 52.83 4.82
C SER A 174 -10.22 52.12 5.57
N ASN A 175 -10.61 51.45 6.65
CA ASN A 175 -9.73 50.61 7.45
C ASN A 175 -10.27 49.19 7.46
N LEU A 176 -9.37 48.21 7.51
CA LEU A 176 -9.65 46.81 7.74
C LEU A 176 -8.98 46.41 9.06
N SER A 177 -9.70 45.67 9.90
CA SER A 177 -9.10 45.08 11.09
C SER A 177 -9.58 43.65 11.29
N PHE A 178 -8.72 42.84 11.90
CA PHE A 178 -9.06 41.47 12.27
C PHE A 178 -8.33 41.07 13.55
N ASP A 179 -8.91 40.10 14.26
CA ASP A 179 -8.35 39.52 15.48
C ASP A 179 -7.39 38.38 15.12
N SER A 180 -6.12 38.47 15.54
CA SER A 180 -5.09 37.45 15.30
C SER A 180 -5.43 36.12 15.96
N ALA A 181 -6.29 36.10 16.99
CA ALA A 181 -6.76 34.85 17.60
C ALA A 181 -7.70 34.07 16.67
N LEU A 182 -8.40 34.77 15.77
CA LEU A 182 -9.28 34.18 14.76
C LEU A 182 -8.56 33.96 13.43
N PHE A 183 -7.64 34.87 13.08
CA PHE A 183 -6.85 34.87 11.86
C PHE A 183 -5.35 34.96 12.17
N PRO A 184 -4.73 33.85 12.60
CA PRO A 184 -3.31 33.84 12.95
C PRO A 184 -2.43 34.34 11.81
N VAL A 185 -1.43 35.14 12.17
CA VAL A 185 -0.45 35.70 11.22
C VAL A 185 0.86 34.94 11.35
N ILE A 186 1.34 34.36 10.25
CA ILE A 186 2.60 33.63 10.18
C ILE A 186 3.61 34.51 9.43
N ASP A 187 4.70 34.89 10.10
CA ASP A 187 5.80 35.63 9.50
C ASP A 187 6.90 34.69 9.00
N LEU A 188 7.18 34.74 7.69
CA LEU A 188 8.20 33.94 7.02
C LEU A 188 9.57 34.65 6.95
N HIS A 189 9.74 35.83 7.57
CA HIS A 189 10.96 36.66 7.59
C HIS A 189 11.52 37.13 6.23
N LYS A 190 10.99 36.67 5.09
CA LYS A 190 11.31 37.13 3.73
C LYS A 190 10.27 38.14 3.21
N GLU A 191 9.87 39.09 4.06
CA GLU A 191 8.84 40.10 3.72
C GLU A 191 7.50 39.47 3.27
N ARG A 192 7.15 38.32 3.82
CA ARG A 192 5.89 37.63 3.53
C ARG A 192 5.20 37.19 4.82
N LEU A 193 3.99 37.69 5.01
CA LEU A 193 3.12 37.43 6.15
C LEU A 193 1.89 36.66 5.67
N LEU A 194 1.65 35.47 6.20
CA LEU A 194 0.47 34.68 5.86
C LEU A 194 -0.63 34.89 6.90
N VAL A 195 -1.82 35.28 6.47
CA VAL A 195 -3.01 35.34 7.32
C VAL A 195 -3.84 34.09 7.09
N VAL A 196 -3.98 33.25 8.12
CA VAL A 196 -4.67 31.96 7.98
C VAL A 196 -6.15 32.08 8.36
N ASP A 197 -7.04 31.90 7.38
CA ASP A 197 -8.48 31.89 7.61
C ASP A 197 -9.03 30.47 7.76
N TYR A 198 -9.17 30.03 9.01
CA TYR A 198 -9.79 28.74 9.33
C TYR A 198 -11.30 28.68 9.10
N THR A 199 -11.94 29.84 9.00
CA THR A 199 -13.41 29.97 9.04
C THR A 199 -14.03 30.18 7.66
N GLY A 200 -13.22 30.53 6.66
CA GLY A 200 -13.70 30.96 5.35
C GLY A 200 -14.44 32.30 5.41
N SER A 201 -14.16 33.13 6.42
CA SER A 201 -14.81 34.43 6.61
C SER A 201 -14.20 35.53 5.73
N PHE A 202 -12.95 35.38 5.27
CA PHE A 202 -12.36 36.29 4.31
C PHE A 202 -13.00 36.08 2.93
N SER A 203 -13.70 37.10 2.44
CA SER A 203 -14.15 37.11 1.04
C SER A 203 -12.96 37.32 0.09
N ALA A 204 -13.11 36.88 -1.17
CA ALA A 204 -12.10 37.12 -2.20
C ALA A 204 -11.80 38.62 -2.39
N ASP A 205 -12.82 39.46 -2.26
CA ASP A 205 -12.67 40.92 -2.35
C ASP A 205 -11.86 41.47 -1.17
N MET A 206 -12.10 40.99 0.06
CA MET A 206 -11.32 41.38 1.24
C MET A 206 -9.86 40.95 1.15
N LYS A 207 -9.61 39.73 0.64
CA LYS A 207 -8.26 39.25 0.34
C LYS A 207 -7.56 40.22 -0.62
N ASN A 208 -8.17 40.49 -1.78
CA ASN A 208 -7.59 41.41 -2.76
C ASN A 208 -7.34 42.81 -2.19
N LEU A 209 -8.27 43.35 -1.40
CA LEU A 209 -8.10 44.67 -0.78
C LEU A 209 -6.88 44.71 0.15
N LEU A 210 -6.72 43.69 1.01
CA LEU A 210 -5.58 43.61 1.92
C LEU A 210 -4.27 43.46 1.14
N GLU A 211 -4.20 42.54 0.19
CA GLU A 211 -2.97 42.22 -0.53
C GLU A 211 -2.52 43.33 -1.50
N VAL A 212 -3.44 44.14 -2.02
CA VAL A 212 -3.10 45.32 -2.83
C VAL A 212 -2.57 46.46 -1.97
N ALA A 213 -3.19 46.71 -0.80
CA ALA A 213 -2.78 47.78 0.10
C ALA A 213 -1.50 47.42 0.88
N TRP A 214 -1.31 46.15 1.20
CA TRP A 214 -0.19 45.61 1.99
C TRP A 214 0.40 44.38 1.27
N PRO A 215 1.27 44.60 0.26
CA PRO A 215 1.79 43.55 -0.63
C PRO A 215 2.60 42.44 0.02
N GLU A 216 3.03 42.60 1.27
CA GLU A 216 3.70 41.59 2.08
C GLU A 216 2.71 40.58 2.68
N TYR A 217 1.42 40.92 2.81
CA TYR A 217 0.41 40.02 3.34
C TYR A 217 -0.12 39.09 2.25
N ARG A 218 -0.36 37.82 2.61
CA ARG A 218 -1.08 36.84 1.78
C ARG A 218 -2.15 36.15 2.61
N VAL A 219 -3.39 36.11 2.13
CA VAL A 219 -4.49 35.45 2.84
C VAL A 219 -4.62 34.01 2.36
N VAL A 220 -4.40 33.08 3.29
CA VAL A 220 -4.54 31.64 3.09
C VAL A 220 -5.98 31.24 3.40
N ILE A 221 -6.75 30.98 2.34
CA ILE A 221 -8.14 30.53 2.44
C ILE A 221 -8.20 29.06 2.00
N PRO A 222 -8.50 28.10 2.89
CA PRO A 222 -8.62 26.71 2.53
C PRO A 222 -9.89 26.47 1.69
N SER A 223 -9.79 25.54 0.74
CA SER A 223 -10.82 25.41 -0.31
C SER A 223 -12.10 24.69 0.12
N ARG A 224 -12.05 23.79 1.12
CA ARG A 224 -13.16 22.87 1.46
C ARG A 224 -13.29 22.51 2.94
N SER A 225 -12.18 22.50 3.68
CA SER A 225 -12.10 22.07 5.08
C SER A 225 -10.97 22.82 5.77
N SER A 226 -11.03 22.92 7.10
CA SER A 226 -9.96 23.50 7.91
C SER A 226 -8.93 22.44 8.37
N ASP A 227 -8.80 21.33 7.64
CA ASP A 227 -7.87 20.24 7.94
C ASP A 227 -6.51 20.48 7.27
N LEU A 228 -5.48 19.74 7.68
CA LEU A 228 -4.14 19.86 7.11
C LEU A 228 -4.14 19.58 5.60
N ARG A 229 -5.00 18.68 5.12
CA ARG A 229 -5.06 18.31 3.69
C ARG A 229 -5.52 19.46 2.81
N ALA A 230 -6.47 20.26 3.26
CA ALA A 230 -6.89 21.45 2.53
C ALA A 230 -5.96 22.66 2.77
N LEU A 231 -5.34 22.74 3.95
CA LEU A 231 -4.57 23.92 4.35
C LEU A 231 -3.13 23.91 3.84
N VAL A 232 -2.43 22.77 3.89
CA VAL A 232 -1.05 22.63 3.40
C VAL A 232 -0.88 23.12 1.95
N PRO A 233 -1.69 22.70 0.95
CA PRO A 233 -1.50 23.18 -0.42
C PRO A 233 -1.80 24.68 -0.57
N ALA A 234 -2.70 25.23 0.25
CA ALA A 234 -2.97 26.67 0.26
C ALA A 234 -1.78 27.44 0.84
N VAL A 235 -1.22 26.99 1.96
CA VAL A 235 -0.01 27.56 2.57
C VAL A 235 1.16 27.50 1.59
N LEU A 236 1.46 26.34 1.00
CA LEU A 236 2.56 26.18 0.04
C LEU A 236 2.44 27.15 -1.14
N ARG A 237 1.23 27.30 -1.68
CA ARG A 237 0.96 28.20 -2.82
C ARG A 237 1.17 29.66 -2.46
N GLU A 238 0.59 30.12 -1.36
CA GLU A 238 0.72 31.51 -0.90
C GLU A 238 2.16 31.82 -0.42
N SER A 239 2.87 30.81 0.06
CA SER A 239 4.31 30.85 0.33
C SER A 239 5.18 30.84 -0.93
N GLY A 240 4.61 30.66 -2.14
CA GLY A 240 5.35 30.73 -3.41
C GLY A 240 6.14 29.47 -3.78
N TYR A 241 5.86 28.34 -3.10
CA TYR A 241 6.44 27.05 -3.44
C TYR A 241 5.79 26.45 -4.69
N VAL A 242 6.61 25.74 -5.47
CA VAL A 242 6.14 24.93 -6.60
C VAL A 242 6.03 23.49 -6.11
N PHE A 243 4.85 22.89 -6.27
CA PHE A 243 4.59 21.54 -5.81
C PHE A 243 3.68 20.75 -6.74
N GLN A 244 3.80 19.42 -6.64
CA GLN A 244 2.90 18.45 -7.27
C GLN A 244 2.11 17.72 -6.17
N GLU A 245 0.79 17.59 -6.36
CA GLU A 245 -0.10 16.83 -5.47
C GLU A 245 -0.10 15.34 -5.82
N ASP A 246 -0.37 14.48 -4.82
CA ASP A 246 -0.47 13.02 -4.94
C ASP A 246 0.72 12.36 -5.67
N ALA A 247 1.91 12.86 -5.37
CA ALA A 247 3.12 12.45 -6.06
C ALA A 247 3.63 11.08 -5.58
N ARG A 248 4.27 10.37 -6.50
CA ARG A 248 5.06 9.18 -6.21
C ARG A 248 6.47 9.42 -6.64
N MET A 249 7.40 9.13 -5.75
CA MET A 249 8.82 9.26 -6.02
C MET A 249 9.48 7.90 -5.89
N ILE A 250 10.17 7.49 -6.95
CA ILE A 250 10.95 6.26 -6.95
C ILE A 250 12.41 6.65 -6.85
N SER A 251 13.12 6.08 -5.90
CA SER A 251 14.56 6.29 -5.71
C SER A 251 15.26 4.96 -5.51
N GLY A 252 16.47 4.84 -6.04
CA GLY A 252 17.27 3.61 -5.99
C GLY A 252 17.71 3.13 -7.37
N GLY A 253 18.37 1.97 -7.39
CA GLY A 253 18.90 1.33 -8.60
C GLY A 253 18.12 0.07 -8.92
N ASN A 254 18.78 -1.08 -8.79
CA ASN A 254 18.16 -2.39 -8.94
C ASN A 254 17.14 -2.67 -7.81
N ALA A 255 17.50 -2.29 -6.60
CA ALA A 255 16.59 -2.17 -5.46
C ALA A 255 16.11 -0.71 -5.34
N GLN A 256 14.80 -0.53 -5.27
CA GLN A 256 14.13 0.77 -5.31
C GLN A 256 13.16 0.92 -4.14
N ILE A 257 13.00 2.15 -3.69
CA ILE A 257 11.95 2.57 -2.78
C ILE A 257 11.03 3.50 -3.55
N GLU A 258 9.76 3.12 -3.66
CA GLU A 258 8.69 4.02 -4.08
C GLU A 258 8.07 4.64 -2.83
N TYR A 259 8.12 5.95 -2.70
CA TYR A 259 7.46 6.69 -1.63
C TYR A 259 6.26 7.46 -2.18
N ARG A 260 5.11 7.32 -1.52
CA ARG A 260 3.89 8.08 -1.82
C ARG A 260 3.76 9.25 -0.86
N SER A 261 3.88 10.46 -1.39
CA SER A 261 3.65 11.70 -0.65
C SER A 261 2.33 12.34 -1.07
N ASP A 262 1.77 13.20 -0.20
CA ASP A 262 0.63 14.04 -0.59
C ASP A 262 1.14 15.21 -1.45
N PHE A 263 2.35 15.70 -1.18
CA PHE A 263 2.99 16.75 -1.98
C PHE A 263 4.47 16.45 -2.24
N LEU A 264 4.93 16.82 -3.43
CA LEU A 264 6.34 16.86 -3.83
C LEU A 264 6.70 18.30 -4.14
N VAL A 265 7.60 18.89 -3.35
CA VAL A 265 7.96 20.31 -3.39
C VAL A 265 9.37 20.47 -3.96
N TYR A 266 9.54 21.39 -4.90
CA TYR A 266 10.79 21.63 -5.64
C TYR A 266 11.50 22.94 -5.25
N GLY A 267 11.15 23.52 -4.11
CA GLY A 267 11.59 24.86 -3.69
C GLY A 267 10.66 25.98 -4.15
N THR A 268 11.14 27.22 -4.03
CA THR A 268 10.38 28.43 -4.39
C THR A 268 10.54 28.76 -5.88
N THR A 269 9.64 29.60 -6.41
CA THR A 269 9.69 30.01 -7.83
C THR A 269 11.03 30.65 -8.21
N ASP A 270 11.68 31.33 -7.26
CA ASP A 270 12.96 32.03 -7.45
C ASP A 270 14.19 31.09 -7.39
N ASP A 271 14.02 29.87 -6.89
CA ASP A 271 15.09 28.89 -6.63
C ASP A 271 14.87 27.53 -7.31
N ARG A 272 14.09 27.55 -8.39
CA ARG A 272 13.53 26.37 -9.07
C ARG A 272 14.54 25.36 -9.63
N MET A 273 15.82 25.72 -9.69
CA MET A 273 16.90 24.94 -10.32
C MET A 273 17.99 24.50 -9.32
N GLN A 274 17.92 24.92 -8.06
CA GLN A 274 18.90 24.59 -7.02
C GLN A 274 18.26 24.06 -5.72
N GLY A 275 16.93 24.13 -5.58
CA GLY A 275 16.23 23.70 -4.37
C GLY A 275 16.25 22.18 -4.11
N ASP A 276 16.45 21.82 -2.84
CA ASP A 276 16.27 20.47 -2.32
C ASP A 276 14.83 19.99 -2.55
N ILE A 277 14.67 18.70 -2.89
CA ILE A 277 13.35 18.10 -3.07
C ILE A 277 12.77 17.77 -1.69
N SER A 278 11.54 18.18 -1.42
CA SER A 278 10.84 17.82 -0.18
C SER A 278 9.58 17.00 -0.44
N LEU A 279 9.50 15.84 0.20
CA LEU A 279 8.33 14.99 0.26
C LEU A 279 7.49 15.35 1.49
N ILE A 280 6.24 15.79 1.28
CA ILE A 280 5.33 16.10 2.39
C ILE A 280 4.22 15.05 2.46
N SER A 281 4.09 14.43 3.61
CA SER A 281 3.09 13.41 3.92
C SER A 281 2.24 13.81 5.12
N ILE A 282 0.93 13.87 4.96
CA ILE A 282 -0.06 14.11 6.02
C ILE A 282 -0.64 12.75 6.44
N LEU A 283 -0.10 12.18 7.53
CA LEU A 283 -0.44 10.84 7.98
C LEU A 283 -1.88 10.73 8.49
N GLY A 284 -2.55 9.66 8.08
CA GLY A 284 -3.86 9.26 8.62
C GLY A 284 -3.75 8.58 9.99
N LYS A 285 -4.90 8.35 10.63
CA LYS A 285 -4.97 7.72 11.96
C LYS A 285 -4.32 6.33 12.02
N ASP A 286 -4.48 5.54 10.96
CA ASP A 286 -4.00 4.15 10.88
C ASP A 286 -2.72 4.02 10.03
N GLU A 287 -2.05 5.14 9.74
CA GLU A 287 -0.78 5.17 9.00
C GLU A 287 0.38 5.29 9.98
N PHE A 288 1.48 4.62 9.66
CA PHE A 288 2.70 4.64 10.46
C PHE A 288 3.68 5.68 9.95
N GLN A 289 4.47 6.23 10.87
CA GLN A 289 5.62 7.05 10.50
C GLN A 289 6.66 6.25 9.73
N THR A 290 7.32 6.93 8.82
CA THR A 290 8.46 6.37 8.10
C THR A 290 9.60 6.07 9.07
N PRO A 291 10.23 4.88 9.00
CA PRO A 291 11.39 4.55 9.84
C PRO A 291 12.50 5.61 9.70
N PRO A 292 13.12 6.08 10.79
CA PRO A 292 14.17 7.11 10.73
C PRO A 292 15.33 6.75 9.79
N ALA A 293 15.70 5.46 9.72
CA ALA A 293 16.73 4.98 8.80
C ALA A 293 16.39 5.25 7.33
N LEU A 294 15.12 5.11 6.96
CA LEU A 294 14.64 5.40 5.61
C LEU A 294 14.59 6.92 5.35
N ALA A 295 14.15 7.71 6.32
CA ALA A 295 14.20 9.17 6.21
C ALA A 295 15.65 9.67 6.02
N SER A 296 16.60 9.14 6.79
CA SER A 296 18.03 9.44 6.62
C SER A 296 18.55 9.04 5.24
N TRP A 297 18.13 7.89 4.70
CA TRP A 297 18.51 7.44 3.36
C TRP A 297 18.01 8.35 2.22
N PHE A 298 16.83 8.96 2.39
CA PHE A 298 16.37 10.02 1.48
C PHE A 298 17.20 11.29 1.63
N ASN A 299 17.52 11.69 2.87
CA ASN A 299 18.32 12.89 3.13
C ASN A 299 19.73 12.81 2.50
N THR A 300 20.38 11.64 2.50
CA THR A 300 21.70 11.49 1.81
C THR A 300 21.63 11.69 0.29
N ARG A 301 20.42 11.79 -0.27
CA ARG A 301 20.13 12.03 -1.69
C ARG A 301 19.49 13.40 -1.93
N ASN A 302 19.64 14.32 -0.97
CA ASN A 302 19.05 15.67 -1.01
C ASN A 302 17.52 15.65 -1.15
N ILE A 303 16.87 14.65 -0.54
CA ILE A 303 15.43 14.54 -0.47
C ILE A 303 15.01 14.59 0.99
N SER A 304 14.36 15.69 1.39
CA SER A 304 13.81 15.85 2.74
C SER A 304 12.46 15.17 2.85
N LEU A 305 12.24 14.45 3.94
CA LEU A 305 10.94 13.85 4.26
C LEU A 305 10.27 14.56 5.43
N ILE A 306 9.10 15.14 5.18
CA ILE A 306 8.31 15.91 6.15
C ILE A 306 6.99 15.19 6.40
N GLU A 307 6.82 14.65 7.60
CA GLU A 307 5.59 13.97 8.02
C GLU A 307 4.79 14.80 9.03
N LEU A 308 3.60 15.22 8.60
CA LEU A 308 2.62 15.96 9.38
C LEU A 308 1.50 15.00 9.84
N SER A 309 0.84 15.31 10.96
CA SER A 309 -0.27 14.51 11.45
C SER A 309 -1.18 15.35 12.33
N GLU A 310 -2.49 15.16 12.18
CA GLU A 310 -3.50 15.71 13.09
C GLU A 310 -3.68 14.84 14.35
N TYR A 311 -3.13 13.63 14.30
CA TYR A 311 -3.19 12.64 15.36
C TYR A 311 -1.82 12.44 15.99
N GLN A 312 -1.78 11.81 17.16
CA GLN A 312 -0.52 11.36 17.72
C GLN A 312 0.17 10.41 16.73
N LYS A 313 1.39 10.78 16.34
CA LYS A 313 2.21 10.04 15.39
C LYS A 313 2.40 8.60 15.88
N THR A 314 1.91 7.63 15.10
CA THR A 314 2.11 6.21 15.41
C THR A 314 3.53 5.84 15.00
N ALA A 315 4.34 5.42 15.98
CA ALA A 315 5.72 4.99 15.74
C ALA A 315 5.79 3.89 14.66
N SER A 316 6.89 3.85 13.90
CA SER A 316 7.10 2.88 12.82
C SER A 316 6.74 1.45 13.26
N ALA A 317 5.95 0.75 12.44
CA ALA A 317 5.52 -0.61 12.75
C ALA A 317 6.69 -1.61 12.80
N GLY A 318 6.58 -2.58 13.72
CA GLY A 318 7.29 -3.86 13.65
C GLY A 318 8.59 -3.96 14.45
N LYS A 319 8.99 -5.21 14.71
CA LYS A 319 10.37 -5.52 15.07
C LYS A 319 11.24 -5.42 13.82
N ASN A 320 12.56 -5.37 13.99
CA ASN A 320 13.45 -5.42 12.84
C ASN A 320 13.30 -6.77 12.12
N ALA A 321 13.23 -6.75 10.80
CA ALA A 321 13.32 -7.95 9.98
C ALA A 321 14.68 -8.64 10.16
N GLU A 322 14.69 -9.96 10.00
CA GLU A 322 15.92 -10.74 10.02
C GLU A 322 16.59 -10.69 8.64
N ILE A 323 17.85 -10.26 8.61
CA ILE A 323 18.67 -10.28 7.39
C ILE A 323 19.79 -11.30 7.60
N TYR A 324 19.86 -12.26 6.67
CA TYR A 324 20.84 -13.32 6.63
C TYR A 324 21.80 -13.08 5.44
N PRO A 325 22.97 -12.49 5.67
CA PRO A 325 23.95 -12.30 4.61
C PRO A 325 24.60 -13.64 4.26
N VAL A 326 24.66 -13.97 2.98
CA VAL A 326 25.41 -15.11 2.44
C VAL A 326 26.70 -14.56 1.86
N ASN A 327 27.81 -15.25 2.15
CA ASN A 327 29.13 -14.79 1.71
C ASN A 327 29.20 -14.71 0.17
N SER A 328 29.51 -13.53 -0.37
CA SER A 328 29.66 -13.29 -1.81
C SER A 328 30.83 -14.08 -2.42
N ALA A 329 31.82 -14.47 -1.62
CA ALA A 329 32.94 -15.32 -2.03
C ALA A 329 32.65 -16.84 -1.90
N ALA A 330 31.47 -17.23 -1.38
CA ALA A 330 31.12 -18.64 -1.24
C ALA A 330 31.08 -19.38 -2.58
N THR A 331 31.54 -20.63 -2.57
CA THR A 331 31.38 -21.53 -3.72
C THR A 331 29.90 -21.87 -3.95
N HIS A 332 29.55 -22.38 -5.15
CA HIS A 332 28.18 -22.83 -5.41
C HIS A 332 27.71 -23.90 -4.43
N ARG A 333 28.61 -24.79 -3.98
CA ARG A 333 28.32 -25.80 -2.96
C ARG A 333 27.94 -25.14 -1.64
N GLU A 334 28.80 -24.26 -1.11
CA GLU A 334 28.55 -23.55 0.15
C GLU A 334 27.28 -22.68 0.09
N PHE A 335 27.04 -22.03 -1.05
CA PHE A 335 25.82 -21.27 -1.31
C PHE A 335 24.57 -22.16 -1.25
N ALA A 336 24.60 -23.31 -1.93
CA ALA A 336 23.49 -24.26 -1.94
C ALA A 336 23.19 -24.80 -0.54
N GLU A 337 24.21 -25.25 0.18
CA GLU A 337 24.10 -25.74 1.56
C GLU A 337 23.51 -24.69 2.50
N THR A 338 23.95 -23.43 2.35
CA THR A 338 23.43 -22.31 3.14
C THR A 338 21.94 -22.12 2.87
N CYS A 339 21.53 -22.11 1.60
CA CYS A 339 20.12 -21.98 1.22
C CYS A 339 19.26 -23.13 1.78
N ILE A 340 19.71 -24.38 1.62
CA ILE A 340 19.02 -25.59 2.10
C ILE A 340 18.86 -25.54 3.63
N LYS A 341 19.92 -25.19 4.35
CA LYS A 341 19.93 -25.07 5.82
C LYS A 341 19.00 -23.96 6.33
N ILE A 342 19.02 -22.79 5.67
CA ILE A 342 18.14 -21.66 6.01
C ILE A 342 16.68 -22.05 5.81
N MET A 343 16.35 -22.71 4.71
CA MET A 343 14.99 -23.21 4.44
C MET A 343 14.55 -24.32 5.41
N GLY A 344 15.50 -24.97 6.09
CA GLY A 344 15.24 -25.94 7.16
C GLY A 344 15.27 -27.40 6.73
N TYR A 345 15.85 -27.69 5.56
CA TYR A 345 16.01 -29.06 5.08
C TYR A 345 17.30 -29.68 5.62
N PRO A 346 17.25 -30.89 6.21
CA PRO A 346 18.46 -31.63 6.53
C PRO A 346 19.11 -32.12 5.24
N PHE A 347 20.44 -32.15 5.21
CA PHE A 347 21.18 -32.68 4.08
C PHE A 347 22.46 -33.39 4.55
N GLU A 348 22.94 -34.30 3.73
CA GLU A 348 24.21 -35.01 3.88
C GLU A 348 25.16 -34.61 2.76
N ARG A 349 26.45 -34.48 3.08
CA ARG A 349 27.51 -34.19 2.11
C ARG A 349 28.20 -35.48 1.70
N ASP A 350 28.60 -35.55 0.43
CA ASP A 350 29.42 -36.64 -0.12
C ASP A 350 28.86 -38.02 0.27
N ALA A 351 27.54 -38.18 0.10
CA ALA A 351 26.79 -39.32 0.61
C ALA A 351 26.55 -40.38 -0.46
N GLU A 352 26.84 -41.64 -0.15
CA GLU A 352 26.48 -42.77 -1.03
C GLU A 352 24.98 -43.04 -0.93
N ILE A 353 24.25 -42.71 -1.99
CA ILE A 353 22.82 -42.95 -2.09
C ILE A 353 22.58 -44.27 -2.81
N SER A 354 22.16 -45.29 -2.06
CA SER A 354 21.64 -46.54 -2.64
C SER A 354 20.22 -46.32 -3.18
N LEU A 355 20.06 -46.35 -4.51
CA LEU A 355 18.79 -46.07 -5.19
C LEU A 355 18.03 -47.34 -5.59
N SER A 356 18.72 -48.46 -5.80
CA SER A 356 18.06 -49.77 -6.02
C SER A 356 18.24 -50.73 -4.84
N LYS A 357 17.13 -51.32 -4.39
CA LYS A 357 17.10 -52.49 -3.49
C LYS A 357 16.31 -53.61 -4.17
N GLY A 358 16.82 -54.09 -5.31
CA GLY A 358 16.25 -55.20 -6.08
C GLY A 358 17.13 -56.45 -6.04
N LYS A 359 16.57 -57.63 -6.37
CA LYS A 359 17.31 -58.90 -6.43
C LYS A 359 18.31 -58.89 -7.60
N GLY A 360 19.55 -58.49 -7.32
CA GLY A 360 20.72 -58.73 -8.20
C GLY A 360 21.39 -57.50 -8.80
N ILE A 361 20.80 -56.30 -8.72
CA ILE A 361 21.39 -55.05 -9.23
C ILE A 361 21.40 -54.00 -8.12
N ARG A 362 22.61 -53.54 -7.75
CA ARG A 362 22.84 -52.43 -6.82
C ARG A 362 23.31 -51.22 -7.62
N TYR A 363 22.49 -50.19 -7.68
CA TYR A 363 22.84 -48.87 -8.17
C TYR A 363 23.01 -47.95 -6.97
N ALA A 364 24.23 -47.45 -6.82
CA ALA A 364 24.60 -46.47 -5.82
C ALA A 364 25.26 -45.28 -6.52
N LEU A 365 24.88 -44.07 -6.11
CA LEU A 365 25.44 -42.83 -6.60
C LEU A 365 26.08 -42.09 -5.44
N MET A 366 27.32 -41.62 -5.61
CA MET A 366 27.95 -40.73 -4.64
C MET A 366 27.49 -39.31 -4.94
N ALA A 367 26.72 -38.73 -4.02
CA ALA A 367 26.12 -37.42 -4.19
C ALA A 367 26.88 -36.34 -3.45
N ASP A 368 27.18 -35.22 -4.12
CA ASP A 368 27.79 -34.06 -3.46
C ASP A 368 26.91 -33.52 -2.32
N ILE A 369 25.60 -33.36 -2.59
CA ILE A 369 24.59 -33.07 -1.57
C ILE A 369 23.39 -33.99 -1.74
N ALA A 370 23.02 -34.68 -0.68
CA ALA A 370 21.85 -35.55 -0.60
C ALA A 370 20.81 -34.99 0.39
N ILE A 371 19.55 -34.94 -0.01
CA ILE A 371 18.44 -34.45 0.82
C ILE A 371 17.36 -35.53 0.82
N ASP A 372 17.00 -36.03 2.00
CA ASP A 372 15.96 -37.03 2.15
C ASP A 372 14.64 -36.37 2.59
N LEU A 373 13.65 -36.37 1.69
CA LEU A 373 12.30 -35.87 1.98
C LEU A 373 11.34 -37.01 2.38
N GLY A 374 11.85 -38.22 2.60
CA GLY A 374 11.09 -39.42 2.96
C GLY A 374 10.42 -40.13 1.80
N TYR A 375 9.83 -39.38 0.85
CA TYR A 375 9.17 -39.95 -0.33
C TYR A 375 10.08 -40.07 -1.56
N ARG A 376 11.06 -39.18 -1.68
CA ARG A 376 12.10 -39.18 -2.71
C ARG A 376 13.38 -38.59 -2.16
N LYS A 377 14.50 -39.08 -2.68
CA LYS A 377 15.81 -38.47 -2.44
C LYS A 377 16.04 -37.37 -3.48
N LYS A 378 16.50 -36.22 -3.02
CA LYS A 378 16.90 -35.11 -3.88
C LYS A 378 18.41 -35.00 -3.85
N ILE A 379 19.01 -34.77 -5.00
CA ILE A 379 20.47 -34.80 -5.19
C ILE A 379 20.89 -33.53 -5.90
N ILE A 380 21.97 -32.90 -5.42
CA ILE A 380 22.60 -31.77 -6.10
C ILE A 380 24.05 -32.14 -6.37
N GLU A 381 24.45 -32.08 -7.63
CA GLU A 381 25.81 -32.37 -8.09
C GLU A 381 26.50 -31.11 -8.59
N PHE A 382 27.73 -30.88 -8.13
CA PHE A 382 28.65 -29.84 -8.60
C PHE A 382 29.80 -30.43 -9.43
N SER A 383 30.02 -31.74 -9.32
CA SER A 383 30.99 -32.50 -10.10
C SER A 383 30.47 -32.87 -11.50
N ASP A 384 31.37 -33.27 -12.40
CA ASP A 384 31.03 -33.73 -13.74
C ASP A 384 30.34 -35.11 -13.69
N ILE A 385 29.03 -35.09 -13.57
CA ILE A 385 28.13 -36.25 -13.75
C ILE A 385 27.56 -36.24 -15.18
N SER A 386 27.45 -37.41 -15.80
CA SER A 386 26.85 -37.53 -17.13
C SER A 386 25.32 -37.44 -17.09
N ASP A 387 24.71 -36.93 -18.17
CA ASP A 387 23.24 -36.89 -18.30
C ASP A 387 22.61 -38.28 -18.20
N MET A 388 23.35 -39.32 -18.59
CA MET A 388 22.92 -40.71 -18.50
C MET A 388 22.81 -41.18 -17.04
N GLU A 389 23.76 -40.79 -16.18
CA GLU A 389 23.73 -41.09 -14.74
C GLU A 389 22.61 -40.33 -14.03
N LEU A 390 22.40 -39.05 -14.36
CA LEU A 390 21.28 -38.27 -13.84
C LEU A 390 19.93 -38.89 -14.23
N HIS A 391 19.79 -39.31 -15.50
CA HIS A 391 18.59 -39.98 -15.98
C HIS A 391 18.37 -41.34 -15.29
N ALA A 392 19.43 -42.12 -15.09
CA ALA A 392 19.35 -43.38 -14.34
C ALA A 392 18.91 -43.14 -12.88
N ALA A 393 19.49 -42.16 -12.19
CA ALA A 393 19.07 -41.77 -10.84
C ALA A 393 17.58 -41.41 -10.78
N GLY A 394 17.09 -40.69 -11.79
CA GLY A 394 15.66 -40.41 -12.04
C GLY A 394 14.78 -41.67 -12.06
N GLN A 395 15.19 -42.68 -12.83
CA GLN A 395 14.46 -43.94 -12.96
C GLN A 395 14.41 -44.75 -11.65
N PHE A 396 15.45 -44.61 -10.80
CA PHE A 396 15.52 -45.27 -9.50
C PHE A 396 14.99 -44.42 -8.33
N GLY A 397 14.21 -43.36 -8.62
CA GLY A 397 13.44 -42.64 -7.61
C GLY A 397 14.17 -41.49 -6.90
N ALA A 398 15.27 -41.00 -7.46
CA ALA A 398 15.89 -39.75 -7.05
C ALA A 398 15.65 -38.64 -8.06
N ASP A 399 15.38 -37.43 -7.58
CA ASP A 399 15.41 -36.25 -8.44
C ASP A 399 16.78 -35.59 -8.27
N ALA A 400 17.45 -35.26 -9.38
CA ALA A 400 18.80 -34.72 -9.35
C ALA A 400 18.89 -33.39 -10.09
N ALA A 401 19.73 -32.48 -9.59
CA ALA A 401 20.06 -31.22 -10.26
C ALA A 401 21.58 -31.08 -10.37
N ARG A 402 22.07 -30.78 -11.58
CA ARG A 402 23.47 -30.40 -11.80
C ARG A 402 23.63 -28.89 -11.72
N VAL A 403 24.69 -28.45 -11.05
CA VAL A 403 25.10 -27.05 -10.93
C VAL A 403 26.46 -26.89 -11.58
N GLU A 404 26.53 -26.11 -12.66
CA GLU A 404 27.80 -25.85 -13.34
C GLU A 404 28.59 -24.69 -12.68
N PRO A 405 29.93 -24.68 -12.80
CA PRO A 405 30.79 -23.67 -12.16
C PRO A 405 30.50 -22.22 -12.59
N GLN A 406 30.04 -22.02 -13.82
CA GLN A 406 29.77 -20.70 -14.40
C GLN A 406 28.31 -20.22 -14.24
N GLU A 407 27.45 -21.01 -13.60
CA GLU A 407 26.06 -20.60 -13.36
C GLU A 407 25.98 -19.39 -12.42
N LYS A 408 24.97 -18.54 -12.63
CA LYS A 408 24.72 -17.46 -11.68
C LYS A 408 24.06 -18.02 -10.43
N ARG A 409 24.32 -17.41 -9.27
CA ARG A 409 23.68 -17.81 -8.00
C ARG A 409 22.16 -17.81 -8.05
N THR A 410 21.56 -16.90 -8.82
CA THR A 410 20.11 -16.86 -9.06
C THR A 410 19.59 -18.07 -9.83
N ASP A 411 20.39 -18.62 -10.76
CA ASP A 411 20.07 -19.85 -11.48
C ASP A 411 20.22 -21.08 -10.58
N VAL A 412 21.31 -21.13 -9.80
CA VAL A 412 21.55 -22.18 -8.80
C VAL A 412 20.41 -22.21 -7.78
N LEU A 413 20.02 -21.05 -7.24
CA LEU A 413 18.90 -20.93 -6.31
C LEU A 413 17.60 -21.45 -6.93
N ARG A 414 17.27 -21.03 -8.15
CA ARG A 414 16.07 -21.49 -8.85
C ARG A 414 16.06 -23.01 -9.04
N LYS A 415 17.21 -23.61 -9.38
CA LYS A 415 17.36 -25.07 -9.48
C LYS A 415 17.10 -25.75 -8.14
N ILE A 416 17.69 -25.25 -7.05
CA ILE A 416 17.48 -25.78 -5.69
C ILE A 416 16.00 -25.70 -5.30
N LEU A 417 15.36 -24.53 -5.48
CA LEU A 417 13.94 -24.34 -5.14
C LEU A 417 13.04 -25.28 -5.95
N SER A 418 13.33 -25.46 -7.24
CA SER A 418 12.58 -26.37 -8.12
C SER A 418 12.78 -27.84 -7.71
N LEU A 419 14.03 -28.23 -7.42
CA LEU A 419 14.38 -29.58 -6.99
C LEU A 419 13.66 -29.98 -5.70
N LEU A 420 13.63 -29.05 -4.73
CA LEU A 420 12.95 -29.20 -3.45
C LEU A 420 11.43 -29.05 -3.56
N SER A 421 10.91 -28.68 -4.74
CA SER A 421 9.48 -28.46 -4.97
C SER A 421 8.88 -27.42 -4.01
N VAL A 422 9.66 -26.39 -3.68
CA VAL A 422 9.24 -25.29 -2.81
C VAL A 422 8.45 -24.27 -3.63
N ASP A 423 7.35 -23.76 -3.10
CA ASP A 423 6.59 -22.69 -3.76
C ASP A 423 7.39 -21.37 -3.71
N PHE A 424 7.61 -20.78 -4.88
CA PHE A 424 8.34 -19.53 -5.01
C PHE A 424 7.77 -18.62 -6.09
N LYS A 425 7.89 -17.30 -5.87
CA LYS A 425 7.48 -16.26 -6.82
C LYS A 425 8.64 -15.33 -7.15
N ASN A 426 8.88 -15.13 -8.44
CA ASN A 426 9.84 -14.15 -8.96
C ASN A 426 9.11 -13.05 -9.74
N GLN A 427 8.26 -12.29 -9.04
CA GLN A 427 7.54 -11.16 -9.62
C GLN A 427 7.75 -9.93 -8.74
N GLN A 428 8.67 -9.07 -9.13
CA GLN A 428 9.12 -7.90 -8.35
C GLN A 428 7.94 -7.07 -7.79
N ASN A 429 6.96 -6.73 -8.63
CA ASN A 429 5.79 -5.95 -8.21
C ASN A 429 4.88 -6.71 -7.23
N SER A 430 4.69 -8.02 -7.41
CA SER A 430 3.89 -8.82 -6.47
C SER A 430 4.61 -8.99 -5.14
N ASN A 431 5.94 -9.23 -5.19
CA ASN A 431 6.76 -9.43 -4.01
C ASN A 431 6.82 -8.15 -3.16
N SER A 432 6.85 -6.97 -3.79
CA SER A 432 6.90 -5.67 -3.10
C SER A 432 5.77 -5.46 -2.07
N VAL A 433 4.59 -6.01 -2.32
CA VAL A 433 3.41 -5.93 -1.44
C VAL A 433 3.60 -6.75 -0.17
N HIS A 434 4.34 -7.85 -0.25
CA HIS A 434 4.65 -8.71 0.89
C HIS A 434 5.87 -8.20 1.66
N LEU A 435 6.87 -7.65 0.95
CA LEU A 435 8.09 -7.14 1.57
C LEU A 435 7.85 -5.92 2.47
N THR A 436 6.86 -5.10 2.15
CA THR A 436 6.63 -3.83 2.83
C THR A 436 5.59 -4.01 3.94
N PRO A 437 5.84 -3.55 5.18
CA PRO A 437 4.83 -3.55 6.23
C PRO A 437 3.54 -2.81 5.83
N LYS A 438 2.39 -3.31 6.27
CA LYS A 438 1.09 -2.66 6.02
C LYS A 438 1.01 -1.31 6.72
N GLY A 439 0.32 -0.35 6.10
CA GLY A 439 0.12 1.00 6.65
C GLY A 439 1.32 1.94 6.48
N MET A 440 2.34 1.51 5.74
CA MET A 440 3.48 2.34 5.34
C MET A 440 3.18 3.12 4.06
N ARG A 441 3.81 4.29 3.91
CA ARG A 441 3.73 5.13 2.71
C ARG A 441 4.81 4.85 1.67
N TYR A 442 5.76 4.01 1.99
CA TYR A 442 6.76 3.53 1.05
C TYR A 442 6.43 2.11 0.59
N ARG A 443 7.09 1.69 -0.48
CA ARG A 443 7.08 0.32 -1.00
C ARG A 443 8.49 -0.06 -1.42
N LEU A 444 8.99 -1.18 -0.91
CA LEU A 444 10.27 -1.74 -1.32
C LEU A 444 10.09 -2.59 -2.58
N ILE A 445 10.75 -2.20 -3.66
CA ILE A 445 10.69 -2.85 -4.97
C ILE A 445 12.08 -3.42 -5.25
N MET A 446 12.23 -4.73 -5.10
CA MET A 446 13.51 -5.42 -5.19
C MET A 446 13.37 -6.73 -5.98
N PRO A 447 14.28 -7.05 -6.92
CA PRO A 447 14.25 -8.33 -7.60
C PRO A 447 14.66 -9.45 -6.64
N GLY A 448 14.11 -10.64 -6.83
CA GLY A 448 14.37 -11.78 -5.96
C GLY A 448 13.20 -12.75 -5.90
N TYR A 449 13.42 -13.82 -5.16
CA TYR A 449 12.47 -14.91 -4.99
C TYR A 449 11.81 -14.79 -3.62
N LEU A 450 10.48 -14.65 -3.60
CA LEU A 450 9.69 -14.86 -2.39
C LEU A 450 9.41 -16.36 -2.26
N VAL A 451 9.87 -16.96 -1.17
CA VAL A 451 9.91 -18.41 -0.97
C VAL A 451 9.16 -18.76 0.31
N HIS A 452 8.26 -19.73 0.25
CA HIS A 452 7.57 -20.26 1.43
C HIS A 452 8.11 -21.65 1.77
N ALA A 453 8.95 -21.74 2.81
CA ALA A 453 9.66 -22.96 3.20
C ALA A 453 9.29 -23.41 4.62
N LEU A 454 9.86 -24.53 5.08
CA LEU A 454 9.52 -25.16 6.37
C LEU A 454 9.71 -24.23 7.58
N LYS A 455 10.74 -23.36 7.52
CA LYS A 455 11.07 -22.42 8.61
C LYS A 455 10.36 -21.06 8.51
N GLY A 456 9.58 -20.82 7.46
CA GLY A 456 8.85 -19.55 7.28
C GLY A 456 8.95 -18.99 5.86
N THR A 457 8.70 -17.68 5.75
CA THR A 457 8.75 -16.95 4.49
C THR A 457 10.11 -16.27 4.34
N PHE A 458 10.76 -16.50 3.22
CA PHE A 458 12.07 -15.94 2.89
C PHE A 458 11.97 -15.07 1.64
N PHE A 459 12.73 -13.97 1.63
CA PHE A 459 12.98 -13.23 0.40
C PHE A 459 14.46 -13.35 0.04
N MET A 460 14.75 -14.05 -1.04
CA MET A 460 16.11 -14.39 -1.44
C MET A 460 16.52 -13.55 -2.65
N THR A 461 17.57 -12.75 -2.52
CA THR A 461 17.95 -11.73 -3.51
C THR A 461 19.46 -11.57 -3.65
N ASP A 462 19.90 -11.30 -4.88
CA ASP A 462 21.25 -10.84 -5.22
C ASP A 462 21.33 -9.31 -5.36
N ALA A 463 20.24 -8.59 -5.05
CA ALA A 463 20.21 -7.15 -5.13
C ALA A 463 21.02 -6.52 -3.99
N GLU A 464 21.95 -5.66 -4.35
CA GLU A 464 22.66 -4.82 -3.39
C GLU A 464 21.72 -3.76 -2.82
N PHE A 465 21.64 -3.73 -1.49
CA PHE A 465 20.96 -2.70 -0.73
C PHE A 465 21.47 -2.71 0.71
N ASP A 466 21.43 -1.56 1.38
CA ASP A 466 21.89 -1.40 2.75
C ASP A 466 21.09 -2.30 3.72
N SER A 467 21.78 -3.26 4.34
CA SER A 467 21.16 -4.25 5.21
C SER A 467 20.54 -3.64 6.47
N ASP A 468 21.11 -2.54 7.00
CA ASP A 468 20.56 -1.88 8.19
C ASP A 468 19.26 -1.17 7.86
N ILE A 469 19.14 -0.62 6.65
CA ILE A 469 17.88 -0.09 6.15
C ILE A 469 16.89 -1.23 5.90
N LEU A 470 17.28 -2.33 5.24
CA LEU A 470 16.38 -3.47 5.00
C LEU A 470 15.77 -4.00 6.30
N ARG A 471 16.59 -4.15 7.36
CA ARG A 471 16.12 -4.56 8.69
C ARG A 471 14.95 -3.70 9.20
N LYS A 472 14.86 -2.44 8.79
CA LYS A 472 13.87 -1.46 9.28
C LYS A 472 12.67 -1.27 8.37
N ILE A 473 12.79 -1.63 7.09
CA ILE A 473 11.76 -1.36 6.09
C ILE A 473 11.08 -2.61 5.53
N VAL A 474 11.60 -3.79 5.86
CA VAL A 474 10.99 -5.08 5.48
C VAL A 474 10.03 -5.54 6.56
N SER A 475 8.97 -6.23 6.16
CA SER A 475 8.00 -6.87 7.04
C SER A 475 8.68 -7.86 8.00
N ASP A 476 8.27 -7.86 9.26
CA ASP A 476 8.93 -8.63 10.33
C ASP A 476 8.64 -10.15 10.28
N ASP A 477 7.69 -10.57 9.44
CA ASP A 477 7.39 -11.95 9.11
C ASP A 477 8.20 -12.51 7.93
N ILE A 478 9.13 -11.73 7.38
CA ILE A 478 9.99 -12.12 6.26
C ILE A 478 11.46 -12.07 6.67
N THR A 479 12.15 -13.19 6.49
CA THR A 479 13.62 -13.26 6.58
C THR A 479 14.22 -12.97 5.20
N VAL A 480 15.08 -11.96 5.09
CA VAL A 480 15.77 -11.66 3.83
C VAL A 480 17.09 -12.41 3.78
N VAL A 481 17.36 -13.09 2.67
CA VAL A 481 18.63 -13.77 2.39
C VAL A 481 19.30 -13.02 1.23
N GLN A 482 20.39 -12.33 1.53
CA GLN A 482 21.12 -11.51 0.55
C GLN A 482 22.42 -12.22 0.17
N PHE A 483 22.67 -12.45 -1.12
CA PHE A 483 23.78 -13.31 -1.60
C PHE A 483 24.54 -12.78 -2.80
#